data_AF-A0A099EYY3-F1
#
_entry.id   AF-A0A099EYY3-F1
#
_cell.length_a   1.000
_cell.length_b   1.000
_cell.length_c   1.000
_cell.angle_alpha   90.00
_cell.angle_beta   90.00
_cell.angle_gamma   90.00
#
_symmetry.space_group_name_H-M   'P 1'
#
loop_
_entity.id
_entity.type
_entity.pdbx_description
1 polymer ?
#
loop_
_entity_poly.entity_id
_entity_poly.type
_entity_poly.pdbx_seq_one_letter_code
_entity_poly.pdbx_strand_id
1 'polypeptide(L)'
;MLTALDDEYHARTTYAEIIRRHGADRPFANIMRAEEQHAALLFDLLRRNGLPVPANPYATGRTPLRDFAASAAAACTAGVAAEIENIRLYDEELLPAVAAEPEVARVLLALRNASAERLLPAFQRCAAGKGGGSSQGGGQGGGQGGGRMGRAGAGG
;
A
#
# COMPACT_ATOMS: atom_id res chain seq x y z
N MET A 1 5.93 9.61 -19.04
CA MET A 1 6.99 9.40 -18.00
C MET A 1 6.89 10.40 -16.84
N LEU A 2 6.94 11.72 -17.09
CA LEU A 2 6.84 12.70 -16.00
C LEU A 2 5.51 12.63 -15.23
N THR A 3 4.39 12.48 -15.95
CA THR A 3 3.06 12.25 -15.35
C THR A 3 3.03 11.02 -14.45
N ALA A 4 3.63 9.90 -14.91
CA ALA A 4 3.74 8.69 -14.10
C ALA A 4 4.53 8.96 -12.80
N LEU A 5 5.66 9.67 -12.91
CA LEU A 5 6.50 9.95 -11.74
C LEU A 5 5.80 10.89 -10.74
N ASP A 6 5.06 11.87 -11.22
CA ASP A 6 4.27 12.74 -10.34
C ASP A 6 3.22 11.94 -9.56
N ASP A 7 2.53 11.00 -10.22
CA ASP A 7 1.54 10.15 -9.55
C ASP A 7 2.19 9.21 -8.52
N GLU A 8 3.35 8.60 -8.82
CA GLU A 8 4.12 7.81 -7.83
C GLU A 8 4.58 8.67 -6.64
N TYR A 9 5.00 9.92 -6.88
CA TYR A 9 5.34 10.86 -5.81
C TYR A 9 4.14 11.21 -4.95
N HIS A 10 3.00 11.47 -5.58
CA HIS A 10 1.76 11.75 -4.90
C HIS A 10 1.35 10.56 -4.02
N ALA A 11 1.30 9.35 -4.59
CA ALA A 11 0.93 8.12 -3.90
C ALA A 11 1.85 7.83 -2.70
N ARG A 12 3.17 7.82 -2.92
CA ARG A 12 4.16 7.61 -1.85
C ARG A 12 4.00 8.61 -0.72
N THR A 13 3.88 9.90 -1.03
CA THR A 13 3.78 10.95 -0.02
C THR A 13 2.46 10.83 0.77
N THR A 14 1.38 10.47 0.08
CA THR A 14 0.08 10.20 0.71
C THR A 14 0.15 9.04 1.69
N TYR A 15 0.76 7.92 1.30
CA TYR A 15 0.88 6.75 2.18
C TYR A 15 1.84 7.00 3.34
N ALA A 16 2.93 7.75 3.14
CA ALA A 16 3.81 8.17 4.22
C ALA A 16 3.05 8.99 5.28
N GLU A 17 2.17 9.89 4.84
CA GLU A 17 1.34 10.71 5.75
C GLU A 17 0.28 9.87 6.49
N ILE A 18 -0.35 8.90 5.82
CA ILE A 18 -1.25 7.94 6.46
C ILE A 18 -0.52 7.15 7.54
N ILE A 19 0.66 6.61 7.22
CA ILE A 19 1.50 5.87 8.18
C ILE A 19 1.88 6.74 9.37
N ARG A 20 2.25 8.00 9.12
CA ARG A 20 2.61 8.95 10.18
C ARG A 20 1.45 9.23 11.15
N ARG A 21 0.21 9.29 10.65
CA ARG A 21 -0.99 9.61 11.45
C ARG A 21 -1.60 8.38 12.13
N HIS A 22 -1.59 7.24 11.46
CA HIS A 22 -2.39 6.06 11.84
C HIS A 22 -1.54 4.82 12.16
N GLY A 23 -0.23 4.87 11.95
CA GLY A 23 0.68 3.74 12.15
C GLY A 23 0.96 2.96 10.85
N ALA A 24 2.00 2.13 10.90
CA ALA A 24 2.53 1.41 9.73
C ALA A 24 1.86 0.04 9.49
N ASP A 25 0.63 -0.15 9.94
CA ASP A 25 -0.07 -1.41 9.80
C ASP A 25 -0.25 -1.79 8.31
N ARG A 26 -0.39 -3.10 8.06
CA ARG A 26 -0.68 -3.58 6.71
C ARG A 26 -2.04 -3.01 6.26
N PRO A 27 -2.15 -2.53 5.00
CA PRO A 27 -1.23 -2.74 3.89
C PRO A 27 -0.19 -1.63 3.66
N PHE A 28 -0.27 -0.50 4.38
CA PHE A 28 0.39 0.75 4.01
C PHE A 28 1.92 0.63 3.90
N ALA A 29 2.57 -0.07 4.84
CA ALA A 29 4.03 -0.24 4.80
C ALA A 29 4.52 -1.04 3.58
N ASN A 30 3.73 -1.98 3.08
CA ASN A 30 4.10 -2.75 1.88
C ASN A 30 3.86 -1.94 0.61
N ILE A 31 2.80 -1.14 0.59
CA ILE A 31 2.43 -0.29 -0.54
C ILE A 31 3.45 0.85 -0.69
N MET A 32 3.83 1.51 0.40
CA MET A 32 4.88 2.53 0.40
C MET A 32 6.19 2.02 -0.24
N ARG A 33 6.60 0.78 0.07
CA ARG A 33 7.79 0.16 -0.56
C ARG A 33 7.58 -0.10 -2.05
N ALA A 34 6.37 -0.44 -2.49
CA ALA A 34 6.07 -0.62 -3.90
C ALA A 34 6.20 0.71 -4.65
N GLU A 35 5.64 1.81 -4.11
CA GLU A 35 5.76 3.13 -4.76
C GLU A 35 7.20 3.64 -4.80
N GLU A 36 8.01 3.32 -3.78
CA GLU A 36 9.44 3.61 -3.83
C GLU A 36 10.16 2.89 -4.97
N GLN A 37 9.77 1.63 -5.24
CA GLN A 37 10.31 0.86 -6.36
C GLN A 37 9.80 1.40 -7.70
N HIS A 38 8.53 1.80 -7.79
CA HIS A 38 7.96 2.41 -8.99
C HIS A 38 8.68 3.71 -9.35
N ALA A 39 8.84 4.62 -8.38
CA ALA A 39 9.59 5.86 -8.59
C ALA A 39 11.05 5.59 -9.01
N ALA A 40 11.72 4.60 -8.42
CA ALA A 40 13.08 4.23 -8.81
C ALA A 40 13.16 3.73 -10.27
N LEU A 41 12.20 2.91 -10.72
CA LEU A 41 12.12 2.47 -12.12
C LEU A 41 11.92 3.66 -13.07
N LEU A 42 11.09 4.63 -12.68
CA LEU A 42 10.87 5.85 -13.47
C LEU A 42 12.08 6.77 -13.49
N PHE A 43 12.86 6.86 -12.40
CA PHE A 43 14.12 7.60 -12.39
C PHE A 43 15.10 7.04 -13.40
N ASP A 44 15.25 5.71 -13.43
CA ASP A 44 16.15 5.06 -14.37
C ASP A 44 15.65 5.21 -15.81
N LEU A 45 14.34 5.11 -16.03
CA LEU A 45 13.75 5.31 -17.35
C LEU A 45 13.95 6.74 -17.86
N LEU A 46 13.72 7.76 -17.03
CA LEU A 46 13.97 9.16 -17.38
C LEU A 46 15.43 9.40 -17.73
N ARG A 47 16.37 8.92 -16.90
CA ARG A 47 17.82 9.07 -17.13
C ARG A 47 18.27 8.42 -18.45
N ARG A 48 17.78 7.21 -18.75
CA ARG A 48 18.10 6.51 -20.00
C ARG A 48 17.60 7.26 -21.24
N ASN A 49 16.51 8.02 -21.10
CA ASN A 49 15.95 8.86 -22.14
C ASN A 49 16.51 10.30 -22.13
N GLY A 50 17.57 10.56 -21.35
CA GLY A 50 18.21 11.89 -21.28
C GLY A 50 17.37 12.97 -20.59
N LEU A 51 16.32 12.58 -19.86
CA LEU A 51 15.43 13.51 -19.16
C LEU A 51 15.88 13.71 -17.71
N PRO A 52 15.83 14.94 -17.18
CA PRO A 52 16.09 15.19 -15.77
C PRO A 52 14.98 14.58 -14.90
N VAL A 53 15.37 14.15 -13.70
CA VAL A 53 14.41 13.69 -12.68
C VAL A 53 13.95 14.90 -11.86
N PRO A 54 12.66 15.28 -11.91
CA PRO A 54 12.15 16.38 -11.10
C PRO A 54 12.16 16.02 -9.61
N ALA A 55 12.32 17.04 -8.76
CA ALA A 55 12.13 16.89 -7.32
C ALA A 55 10.66 16.60 -6.99
N ASN A 56 10.40 15.87 -5.90
CA ASN A 56 9.05 15.61 -5.43
C ASN A 56 8.37 16.92 -4.96
N PRO A 57 7.31 17.40 -5.63
CA PRO A 57 6.66 18.65 -5.27
C PRO A 57 5.89 18.56 -3.94
N TYR A 58 5.49 17.37 -3.53
CA TYR A 58 4.72 17.12 -2.32
C TYR A 58 5.58 17.04 -1.05
N ALA A 59 6.91 16.92 -1.18
CA ALA A 59 7.82 16.69 -0.05
C ALA A 59 7.83 17.81 1.01
N THR A 60 7.44 19.03 0.64
CA THR A 60 7.42 20.19 1.56
C THR A 60 6.06 20.43 2.21
N GLY A 61 5.02 19.68 1.80
CA GLY A 61 3.64 19.92 2.22
C GLY A 61 2.98 21.17 1.61
N ARG A 62 3.67 21.91 0.71
CA ARG A 62 3.09 23.07 0.00
C ARG A 62 2.11 22.68 -1.09
N THR A 63 2.36 21.55 -1.75
CA THR A 63 1.45 20.96 -2.74
C THR A 63 0.48 20.03 -2.02
N PRO A 64 -0.83 20.17 -2.22
CA PRO A 64 -1.82 19.36 -1.51
C PRO A 64 -1.71 17.88 -1.88
N LEU A 65 -1.96 17.02 -0.90
CA LEU A 65 -2.18 15.58 -1.08
C LEU A 65 -3.67 15.29 -1.16
N ARG A 66 -4.04 14.13 -1.71
CA ARG A 66 -5.41 13.61 -1.58
C ARG A 66 -5.76 13.39 -0.10
N ASP A 67 -6.93 13.88 0.31
CA ASP A 67 -7.37 13.80 1.71
C ASP A 67 -7.97 12.43 2.05
N PHE A 68 -7.10 11.50 2.43
CA PHE A 68 -7.48 10.13 2.78
C PHE A 68 -7.35 9.84 4.28
N ALA A 69 -6.99 10.84 5.07
CA ALA A 69 -6.34 10.64 6.36
C ALA A 69 -7.29 10.73 7.57
N ALA A 70 -8.61 10.69 7.37
CA ALA A 70 -9.57 10.74 8.47
C ALA A 70 -9.49 9.50 9.40
N SER A 71 -9.10 8.33 8.86
CA SER A 71 -8.80 7.10 9.61
C SER A 71 -8.06 6.09 8.73
N ALA A 72 -7.43 5.07 9.32
CA ALA A 72 -6.87 3.95 8.56
C ALA A 72 -7.92 3.21 7.71
N ALA A 73 -9.17 3.07 8.20
CA ALA A 73 -10.25 2.45 7.43
C ALA A 73 -10.64 3.31 6.22
N ALA A 74 -10.79 4.63 6.41
CA ALA A 74 -11.05 5.56 5.32
C ALA A 74 -9.91 5.57 4.28
N ALA A 75 -8.66 5.52 4.74
CA ALA A 75 -7.49 5.42 3.88
C ALA A 75 -7.50 4.14 3.04
N CYS A 76 -7.95 3.01 3.59
CA CYS A 76 -8.06 1.77 2.81
C CYS A 76 -9.14 1.82 1.74
N THR A 77 -10.32 2.38 2.03
CA THR A 77 -11.36 2.58 1.02
C THR A 77 -10.90 3.57 -0.05
N ALA A 78 -10.25 4.65 0.35
CA ALA A 78 -9.73 5.65 -0.57
C ALA A 78 -8.60 5.10 -1.45
N GLY A 79 -7.74 4.23 -0.90
CA GLY A 79 -6.71 3.53 -1.66
C GLY A 79 -7.27 2.67 -2.78
N VAL A 80 -8.42 2.01 -2.59
CA VAL A 80 -9.10 1.28 -3.69
C VAL A 80 -9.42 2.21 -4.86
N ALA A 81 -10.00 3.38 -4.59
CA ALA A 81 -10.32 4.35 -5.62
C ALA A 81 -9.06 4.93 -6.28
N ALA A 82 -8.01 5.19 -5.49
CA ALA A 82 -6.74 5.69 -5.99
C ALA A 82 -6.06 4.71 -6.95
N GLU A 83 -6.02 3.42 -6.62
CA GLU A 83 -5.43 2.41 -7.52
C GLU A 83 -6.26 2.20 -8.79
N ILE A 84 -7.59 2.28 -8.72
CA ILE A 84 -8.44 2.23 -9.92
C ILE A 84 -8.13 3.41 -10.85
N GLU A 85 -7.97 4.62 -10.29
CA GLU A 85 -7.63 5.81 -11.06
C GLU A 85 -6.20 5.73 -11.63
N ASN A 86 -5.24 5.21 -10.86
CA ASN A 86 -3.88 4.96 -11.34
C ASN A 86 -3.90 4.01 -12.54
N ILE A 87 -4.55 2.84 -12.41
CA ILE A 87 -4.68 1.88 -13.52
C ILE A 87 -5.30 2.54 -14.75
N ARG A 88 -6.35 3.35 -14.55
CA ARG A 88 -7.02 4.09 -15.63
C ARG A 88 -6.08 5.09 -16.31
N LEU A 89 -5.33 5.88 -15.55
CA LEU A 89 -4.31 6.79 -16.07
C LEU A 89 -3.31 6.06 -16.97
N TYR A 90 -2.83 4.89 -16.52
CA TYR A 90 -1.91 4.08 -17.32
C TYR A 90 -2.57 3.54 -18.59
N ASP A 91 -3.78 2.99 -18.50
CA ASP A 91 -4.48 2.33 -19.61
C ASP A 91 -4.97 3.33 -20.67
N GLU A 92 -5.52 4.47 -20.24
CA GLU A 92 -6.19 5.43 -21.13
C GLU A 92 -5.26 6.53 -21.66
N GLU A 93 -4.21 6.89 -20.92
CA GLU A 93 -3.35 8.02 -21.29
C GLU A 93 -1.90 7.60 -21.51
N LEU A 94 -1.27 6.96 -20.52
CA LEU A 94 0.18 6.79 -20.54
C LEU A 94 0.65 5.73 -21.54
N LEU A 95 0.00 4.56 -21.56
CA LEU A 95 0.37 3.46 -22.48
C LEU A 95 0.10 3.82 -23.95
N PRO A 96 -1.05 4.42 -24.32
CA PRO A 96 -1.27 4.91 -25.67
C PRO A 96 -0.24 5.96 -26.11
N ALA A 97 0.14 6.88 -25.21
CA ALA A 97 1.09 7.95 -25.52
C ALA A 97 2.50 7.45 -25.85
N VAL A 98 2.88 6.25 -25.39
CA VAL A 98 4.21 5.66 -25.61
C VAL A 98 4.18 4.41 -26.49
N ALA A 99 3.09 4.18 -27.23
CA ALA A 99 2.91 2.96 -28.03
C ALA A 99 4.04 2.72 -29.08
N ALA A 100 4.68 3.80 -29.56
CA ALA A 100 5.81 3.72 -30.47
C ALA A 100 7.18 3.51 -29.77
N GLU A 101 7.21 3.50 -28.44
CA GLU A 101 8.42 3.38 -27.61
C GLU A 101 8.36 2.08 -26.78
N PRO A 102 8.68 0.92 -27.36
CA PRO A 102 8.39 -0.39 -26.76
C PRO A 102 9.08 -0.61 -25.41
N GLU A 103 10.28 -0.03 -25.20
CA GLU A 103 10.97 -0.11 -23.92
C GLU A 103 10.27 0.68 -22.81
N VAL A 104 9.79 1.88 -23.14
CA VAL A 104 9.03 2.75 -22.22
C VAL A 104 7.68 2.11 -21.92
N ALA A 105 6.96 1.67 -22.95
CA ALA A 105 5.69 0.97 -22.82
C ALA A 105 5.79 -0.25 -21.90
N ARG A 106 6.85 -1.05 -22.02
CA ARG A 106 7.08 -2.22 -21.17
C ARG A 106 7.24 -1.86 -19.69
N VAL A 107 7.97 -0.79 -19.37
CA VAL A 107 8.13 -0.34 -17.99
C VAL A 107 6.81 0.20 -17.45
N LEU A 108 6.10 1.05 -18.20
CA LEU A 108 4.81 1.58 -17.76
C LEU A 108 3.76 0.47 -17.56
N LEU A 109 3.74 -0.55 -18.43
CA LEU A 109 2.86 -1.70 -18.27
C LEU A 109 3.17 -2.48 -16.99
N ALA A 110 4.44 -2.62 -16.62
CA ALA A 110 4.83 -3.30 -15.39
C ALA A 110 4.35 -2.53 -14.14
N LEU A 111 4.40 -1.19 -14.16
CA LEU A 111 3.90 -0.34 -13.08
C LEU A 111 2.37 -0.46 -12.95
N ARG A 112 1.65 -0.33 -14.07
CA ARG A 112 0.20 -0.55 -14.14
C ARG A 112 -0.20 -1.92 -13.57
N ASN A 113 0.50 -2.98 -13.96
CA ASN A 113 0.21 -4.34 -13.48
C ASN A 113 0.50 -4.48 -11.98
N ALA A 114 1.53 -3.82 -11.46
CA ALA A 114 1.77 -3.80 -10.02
C ALA A 114 0.59 -3.15 -9.28
N SER A 115 0.06 -2.03 -9.78
CA SER A 115 -1.15 -1.43 -9.22
C SER A 115 -2.35 -2.40 -9.26
N ALA A 116 -2.66 -2.94 -10.44
CA ALA A 116 -3.82 -3.81 -10.66
C ALA A 116 -3.77 -5.15 -9.90
N GLU A 117 -2.61 -5.80 -9.87
CA GLU A 117 -2.49 -7.18 -9.39
C GLU A 117 -2.02 -7.27 -7.94
N ARG A 118 -1.45 -6.18 -7.40
CA ARG A 118 -0.84 -6.20 -6.05
C ARG A 118 -1.44 -5.15 -5.12
N LEU A 119 -1.45 -3.87 -5.52
CA LEU A 119 -1.85 -2.77 -4.63
C LEU A 119 -3.36 -2.71 -4.48
N LEU A 120 -4.12 -2.73 -5.59
CA LEU A 120 -5.58 -2.71 -5.57
C LEU A 120 -6.15 -3.86 -4.73
N PRO A 121 -5.75 -5.14 -4.92
CA PRO A 121 -6.21 -6.23 -4.06
C PRO A 121 -5.80 -6.05 -2.59
N ALA A 122 -4.66 -5.42 -2.30
CA ALA A 122 -4.24 -5.15 -0.92
C ALA A 122 -5.16 -4.13 -0.23
N PHE A 123 -5.52 -3.05 -0.92
CA PHE A 123 -6.49 -2.08 -0.42
C PHE A 123 -7.90 -2.67 -0.28
N GLN A 124 -8.35 -3.47 -1.24
CA GLN A 124 -9.65 -4.15 -1.15
C GLN A 124 -9.74 -5.06 0.08
N ARG A 125 -8.68 -5.84 0.37
CA ARG A 125 -8.62 -6.65 1.60
C ARG A 125 -8.60 -5.81 2.86
N CYS A 126 -7.89 -4.68 2.84
CA CYS A 126 -7.88 -3.78 3.99
C CYS A 126 -9.26 -3.15 4.24
N ALA A 127 -9.91 -2.64 3.20
CA ALA A 127 -11.25 -2.04 3.28
C ALA A 127 -12.30 -3.06 3.75
N ALA A 128 -12.15 -4.34 3.39
CA ALA A 128 -12.98 -5.43 3.87
C ALA A 128 -12.67 -5.90 5.31
N GLY A 129 -11.73 -5.26 6.02
CA GLY A 129 -11.31 -5.66 7.36
C GLY A 129 -10.49 -6.96 7.42
N LYS A 130 -10.10 -7.52 6.27
CA LYS A 130 -9.33 -8.78 6.14
C LYS A 130 -7.81 -8.54 6.04
N GLY A 131 -7.36 -7.29 6.22
CA GLY A 131 -5.95 -6.89 6.14
C GLY A 131 -5.16 -7.05 7.44
N GLY A 132 -5.84 -7.31 8.57
CA GLY A 132 -5.25 -7.38 9.90
C GLY A 132 -4.75 -8.77 10.25
N GLY A 133 -3.45 -9.01 10.05
CA GLY A 133 -2.73 -9.97 10.87
C GLY A 133 -2.58 -9.38 12.26
N SER A 134 -3.60 -9.56 13.10
CA SER A 134 -3.48 -9.33 14.53
C SER A 134 -2.49 -10.34 15.10
N SER A 135 -1.23 -9.94 15.23
CA SER A 135 -0.36 -10.48 16.27
C SER A 135 -0.81 -9.89 17.61
N GLN A 136 -1.97 -10.32 18.10
CA GLN A 136 -2.19 -10.43 19.54
C GLN A 136 -1.72 -11.82 19.95
N GLY A 137 -0.41 -11.97 20.02
CA GLY A 137 0.22 -13.01 20.82
C GLY A 137 -0.02 -12.69 22.29
N GLY A 138 -1.05 -13.32 22.85
CA GLY A 138 -1.34 -13.33 24.27
C GLY A 138 -1.82 -14.71 24.66
N GLY A 139 -0.93 -15.70 24.56
CA GLY A 139 -1.19 -17.04 25.06
C GLY A 139 -1.49 -16.99 26.55
N GLN A 140 -2.69 -17.41 26.94
CA GLN A 140 -2.99 -17.87 28.29
C GLN A 140 -3.46 -19.30 28.21
N GLY A 141 -2.50 -20.19 27.94
CA GLY A 141 -2.57 -21.57 28.40
C GLY A 141 -2.43 -21.54 29.92
N GLY A 142 -3.56 -21.55 30.62
CA GLY A 142 -3.64 -21.67 32.07
C GLY A 142 -4.43 -22.92 32.43
N GLY A 143 -3.89 -24.09 32.09
CA GLY A 143 -4.39 -25.36 32.60
C GLY A 143 -4.20 -25.39 34.12
N GLN A 144 -5.24 -25.00 34.86
CA GLN A 144 -5.28 -25.15 36.31
C GLN A 144 -5.54 -26.61 36.64
N GLY A 145 -4.45 -27.37 36.73
CA GLY A 145 -4.37 -28.53 37.60
C GLY A 145 -4.51 -28.04 39.04
N GLY A 146 -5.66 -28.33 39.66
CA GLY A 146 -5.95 -27.99 41.04
C GLY A 146 -6.89 -29.04 41.61
N GLY A 147 -6.31 -30.18 42.00
CA GLY A 147 -7.02 -31.27 42.65
C GLY A 147 -7.74 -30.76 43.91
N ARG A 148 -9.03 -31.08 44.02
CA ARG A 148 -9.78 -30.92 45.26
C ARG A 148 -9.87 -32.28 45.97
N MET A 149 -9.25 -32.32 47.14
CA MET A 149 -9.60 -33.15 48.30
C MET A 149 -11.14 -33.19 48.48
N GLY A 150 -11.81 -34.21 49.00
CA GLY A 150 -11.41 -35.50 49.57
C GLY A 150 -12.58 -36.08 50.39
N ARG A 151 -12.36 -37.31 50.86
CA ARG A 151 -12.88 -37.97 52.09
C ARG A 151 -14.30 -38.58 52.18
N ALA A 152 -14.26 -39.81 52.73
CA ALA A 152 -15.23 -40.55 53.55
C ALA A 152 -16.45 -41.15 52.83
N GLY A 153 -16.90 -42.38 53.09
CA GLY A 153 -16.57 -43.45 54.05
C GLY A 153 -17.66 -44.55 53.90
N ALA A 154 -17.27 -45.83 53.91
CA ALA A 154 -17.70 -46.86 54.87
C ALA A 154 -19.12 -47.48 54.72
N GLY A 155 -19.14 -48.82 54.85
CA GLY A 155 -20.32 -49.67 55.08
C GLY A 155 -20.71 -50.48 53.84
N GLY A 156 -20.82 -51.79 53.86
CA GLY A 156 -20.77 -52.82 54.90
C GLY A 156 -21.22 -54.12 54.26
#